data_AF-A0A7C1AFB5-F1
#
_entry.id   AF-A0A7C1AFB5-F1
#
_cell.length_a   1.000
_cell.length_b   1.000
_cell.length_c   1.000
_cell.angle_alpha   90.00
_cell.angle_beta   90.00
_cell.angle_gamma   90.00
#
_symmetry.space_group_name_H-M   'P 1'
#
loop_
_entity.id
_entity.type
_entity.pdbx_description
1 polymer ?
#
loop_
_entity_poly.entity_id
_entity_poly.type
_entity_poly.pdbx_seq_one_letter_code
_entity_poly.pdbx_strand_id
1 'polypeptide(L)'
;MSYTNTELVRKHVSFDETTGGVRREYPVIFADQEWVDIPGRNLAENSVIVKAVRDYAPVFEEITTVQGILMLSNECLLRGSVTVASDSSLGIIFRENIDYSVECSGGIIRLIEGGSIPADSRVAVWYYYYSRYNEGSDYSVDYDKGMIRRLTNSD
;
A
#
# COMPACT_ATOMS: atom_id res chain seq x y z
N MET A 1 5.82 15.10 40.20
CA MET A 1 6.11 13.65 40.23
C MET A 1 5.09 12.98 39.32
N SER A 2 5.46 12.70 38.06
CA SER A 2 4.53 12.06 37.11
C SER A 2 4.57 10.55 37.32
N TYR A 3 3.45 9.95 37.72
CA TYR A 3 3.30 8.52 38.00
C TYR A 3 3.29 7.64 36.74
N THR A 4 3.60 8.20 35.57
CA THR A 4 3.68 7.48 34.30
C THR A 4 5.11 7.50 33.81
N ASN A 5 5.71 6.33 33.61
CA ASN A 5 7.02 6.17 33.00
C ASN A 5 6.91 5.30 31.73
N THR A 6 7.89 5.43 30.82
CA THR A 6 7.88 4.76 29.51
C THR A 6 7.81 3.23 29.63
N GLU A 7 8.36 2.65 30.70
CA GLU A 7 8.30 1.21 30.93
C GLU A 7 6.91 0.73 31.32
N LEU A 8 6.19 1.50 32.14
CA LEU A 8 4.79 1.27 32.50
C LEU A 8 3.90 1.32 31.25
N VAL A 9 4.13 2.28 30.35
CA VAL A 9 3.40 2.38 29.08
C VAL A 9 3.71 1.19 28.16
N ARG A 10 4.98 0.82 27.99
CA ARG A 10 5.38 -0.34 27.15
C ARG A 10 4.75 -1.66 27.59
N LYS A 11 4.51 -1.85 28.90
CA LYS A 11 3.80 -3.05 29.40
C LYS A 11 2.31 -3.09 29.04
N HIS A 12 1.70 -1.94 28.75
CA HIS A 12 0.28 -1.84 28.41
C HIS A 12 0.03 -1.61 26.92
N VAL A 13 1.06 -1.22 26.17
CA VAL A 13 1.08 -1.23 24.70
C VAL A 13 1.56 -2.61 24.25
N SER A 14 0.64 -3.58 24.23
CA SER A 14 0.90 -4.86 23.57
C SER A 14 0.68 -4.70 22.06
N PHE A 15 1.63 -5.17 21.27
CA PHE A 15 1.49 -5.38 19.83
C PHE A 15 1.00 -6.81 19.52
N ASP A 16 0.51 -7.54 20.53
CA ASP A 16 0.05 -8.92 20.33
C ASP A 16 -1.00 -8.98 19.22
N GLU A 17 -0.68 -9.83 18.26
CA GLU A 17 -1.36 -10.04 17.01
C GLU A 17 -2.84 -10.34 17.26
N THR A 18 -3.67 -9.37 16.91
CA THR A 18 -5.11 -9.55 16.91
C THR A 18 -5.42 -10.71 15.96
N THR A 19 -5.97 -11.79 16.50
CA THR A 19 -6.28 -13.02 15.74
C THR A 19 -7.37 -12.79 14.68
N GLY A 20 -7.98 -11.60 14.67
CA GLY A 20 -8.75 -11.03 13.58
C GLY A 20 -8.14 -9.72 13.12
N GLY A 21 -7.81 -9.62 11.84
CA GLY A 21 -7.20 -8.44 11.25
C GLY A 21 -7.11 -8.56 9.74
N VAL A 22 -6.95 -7.43 9.06
CA VAL A 22 -6.78 -7.39 7.60
C VAL A 22 -5.47 -8.06 7.24
N ARG A 23 -5.54 -9.25 6.65
CA ARG A 23 -4.37 -9.91 6.04
C ARG A 23 -4.06 -9.24 4.72
N ARG A 24 -2.78 -8.95 4.48
CA ARG A 24 -2.29 -8.25 3.28
C ARG A 24 -1.13 -9.02 2.67
N GLU A 25 -0.87 -8.76 1.39
CA GLU A 25 0.30 -9.30 0.67
C GLU A 25 0.40 -10.84 0.70
N TYR A 26 -0.72 -11.57 0.83
CA TYR A 26 -0.70 -13.03 0.80
C TYR A 26 -0.47 -13.52 -0.65
N PRO A 27 0.59 -14.30 -0.92
CA PRO A 27 0.86 -14.78 -2.26
C PRO A 27 -0.15 -15.86 -2.65
N VAL A 28 -0.72 -15.71 -3.85
CA VAL A 28 -1.64 -16.70 -4.45
C VAL A 28 -1.10 -17.05 -5.83
N ILE A 29 -1.05 -18.34 -6.13
CA ILE A 29 -0.68 -18.85 -7.46
C ILE A 29 -1.88 -19.61 -8.00
N PHE A 30 -2.41 -19.16 -9.13
CA PHE A 30 -3.50 -19.85 -9.81
C PHE A 30 -2.95 -20.91 -10.77
N ALA A 31 -3.25 -22.18 -10.50
CA ALA A 31 -3.14 -23.24 -11.48
C ALA A 31 -4.46 -23.25 -12.28
N ASP A 32 -4.51 -22.44 -13.34
CA ASP A 32 -5.70 -22.27 -14.19
C ASP A 32 -6.93 -21.73 -13.43
N GLN A 33 -8.08 -22.42 -13.49
CA GLN A 33 -9.36 -22.00 -12.88
C GLN A 33 -9.70 -22.75 -11.59
N GLU A 34 -8.74 -23.49 -11.04
CA GLU A 34 -8.94 -24.23 -9.80
C GLU A 34 -9.14 -23.27 -8.62
N TRP A 35 -9.91 -23.74 -7.65
CA TRP A 35 -10.05 -23.05 -6.37
C TRP A 35 -8.78 -23.21 -5.56
N VAL A 36 -8.23 -22.09 -5.12
CA VAL A 36 -7.04 -21.99 -4.29
C VAL A 36 -7.46 -21.49 -2.91
N ASP A 37 -6.98 -22.12 -1.85
CA ASP A 37 -7.23 -21.67 -0.49
C ASP A 37 -6.48 -20.36 -0.19
N ILE A 38 -7.18 -19.42 0.44
CA ILE A 38 -6.60 -18.22 1.05
C ILE A 38 -6.77 -18.26 2.57
N PRO A 39 -5.97 -17.52 3.34
CA PRO A 39 -5.99 -17.68 4.78
C PRO A 39 -7.27 -17.14 5.41
N GLY A 40 -7.90 -18.00 6.21
CA GLY A 40 -9.15 -17.70 6.90
C GLY A 40 -10.34 -18.41 6.28
N ARG A 41 -11.49 -18.30 6.95
CA ARG A 41 -12.81 -18.78 6.52
C ARG A 41 -13.85 -17.81 7.05
N ASN A 42 -15.05 -17.82 6.48
CA ASN A 42 -16.10 -16.84 6.80
C ASN A 42 -15.56 -15.41 6.69
N LEU A 43 -14.88 -15.13 5.58
CA LEU A 43 -14.37 -13.82 5.26
C LEU A 43 -15.55 -12.85 5.06
N ALA A 44 -15.37 -11.60 5.43
CA ALA A 44 -16.40 -10.60 5.16
C ALA A 44 -16.58 -10.42 3.64
N GLU A 45 -17.82 -10.30 3.17
CA GLU A 45 -18.09 -10.05 1.75
C GLU A 45 -17.35 -8.80 1.26
N ASN A 46 -16.86 -8.85 0.01
CA ASN A 46 -16.10 -7.78 -0.63
C ASN A 46 -14.79 -7.39 0.10
N SER A 47 -14.29 -8.22 1.03
CA SER A 47 -13.05 -7.95 1.76
C SER A 47 -11.79 -8.44 1.06
N VAL A 48 -11.93 -9.27 0.01
CA VAL A 48 -10.80 -9.86 -0.72
C VAL A 48 -10.48 -9.02 -1.95
N ILE A 49 -9.27 -8.50 -2.01
CA ILE A 49 -8.75 -7.73 -3.15
C ILE A 49 -7.59 -8.50 -3.76
N VAL A 50 -7.71 -8.85 -5.04
CA VAL A 50 -6.60 -9.42 -5.81
C VAL A 50 -5.85 -8.32 -6.54
N LYS A 51 -4.53 -8.34 -6.43
CA LYS A 51 -3.63 -7.41 -7.11
C LYS A 51 -2.44 -8.14 -7.70
N ALA A 52 -1.86 -7.59 -8.77
CA ALA A 52 -0.59 -8.05 -9.31
C ALA A 52 0.32 -6.89 -9.71
N VAL A 53 1.62 -7.10 -9.50
CA VAL A 53 2.69 -6.27 -10.04
C VAL A 53 3.08 -6.89 -11.39
N ARG A 54 2.85 -6.16 -12.48
CA ARG A 54 3.12 -6.66 -13.84
C ARG A 54 4.52 -6.32 -14.34
N ASP A 55 5.07 -5.20 -13.86
CA ASP A 55 6.41 -4.72 -14.19
C ASP A 55 7.14 -4.35 -12.91
N TYR A 56 8.40 -4.77 -12.79
CA TYR A 56 9.29 -4.46 -11.68
C TYR A 56 10.26 -3.34 -12.05
N ALA A 57 9.92 -2.49 -13.02
CA ALA A 57 10.57 -1.20 -13.22
C ALA A 57 9.91 -0.11 -12.34
N PRO A 58 10.69 0.70 -11.61
CA PRO A 58 10.16 1.83 -10.87
C PRO A 58 9.69 2.91 -11.86
N VAL A 59 8.49 3.46 -11.61
CA VAL A 59 8.02 4.66 -12.29
C VAL A 59 8.76 5.85 -11.72
N PHE A 60 9.15 6.78 -12.58
CA PHE A 60 9.80 8.04 -12.21
C PHE A 60 8.94 9.23 -12.60
N GLU A 61 8.77 10.18 -11.69
CA GLU A 61 8.09 11.45 -11.93
C GLU A 61 8.83 12.61 -11.25
N GLU A 62 8.94 13.76 -11.93
CA GLU A 62 9.35 15.02 -11.31
C GLU A 62 8.13 15.90 -11.11
N ILE A 63 7.77 16.15 -9.85
CA ILE A 63 6.49 16.76 -9.49
C ILE A 63 6.76 17.98 -8.60
N THR A 64 6.04 19.07 -8.87
CA THR A 64 6.01 20.24 -7.99
C THR A 64 4.92 20.05 -6.96
N THR A 65 5.27 20.20 -5.69
CA THR A 65 4.31 20.18 -4.58
C THR A 65 3.32 21.34 -4.73
N VAL A 66 2.04 21.11 -4.48
CA VAL A 66 1.00 22.17 -4.49
C VAL A 66 0.25 22.09 -3.18
N GLN A 67 0.34 23.14 -2.35
CA GLN A 67 -0.29 23.16 -1.02
C GLN A 67 0.11 21.94 -0.15
N GLY A 68 1.35 21.48 -0.27
CA GLY A 68 1.85 20.32 0.47
C GLY A 68 1.33 18.97 -0.04
N ILE A 69 0.77 18.91 -1.24
CA ILE A 69 0.28 17.68 -1.88
C ILE A 69 1.06 17.43 -3.17
N LEU A 70 1.41 16.17 -3.41
CA LEU A 70 1.91 15.64 -4.67
C LEU A 70 0.92 14.58 -5.14
N MET A 71 0.42 14.72 -6.37
CA MET A 71 -0.44 13.72 -7.00
C MET A 71 0.39 12.97 -8.04
N LEU A 72 0.53 11.66 -7.87
CA LEU A 72 1.24 10.80 -8.82
C LEU A 72 0.34 10.45 -10.00
N SER A 73 0.95 10.10 -11.13
CA SER A 73 0.22 9.69 -12.33
C SER A 73 -0.50 8.35 -12.18
N ASN A 74 -0.05 7.49 -11.26
CA ASN A 74 -0.67 6.20 -10.99
C ASN A 74 -1.22 6.11 -9.56
N GLU A 75 -2.38 5.47 -9.45
CA GLU A 75 -2.99 5.03 -8.19
C GLU A 75 -2.46 3.65 -7.78
N CYS A 76 -2.99 3.08 -6.68
CA CYS A 76 -2.69 1.71 -6.26
C CYS A 76 -1.18 1.43 -6.11
N LEU A 77 -0.50 2.27 -5.35
CA LEU A 77 0.94 2.15 -5.08
C LEU A 77 1.24 0.93 -4.20
N LEU A 78 2.36 0.26 -4.45
CA LEU A 78 2.91 -0.71 -3.52
C LEU A 78 3.35 0.00 -2.24
N ARG A 79 2.94 -0.53 -1.08
CA ARG A 79 3.31 0.03 0.22
C ARG A 79 4.81 -0.04 0.43
N GLY A 80 5.40 1.04 0.96
CA GLY A 80 6.83 1.14 1.21
C GLY A 80 7.70 1.17 -0.05
N SER A 81 7.10 1.40 -1.22
CA SER A 81 7.82 1.42 -2.51
C SER A 81 8.15 2.83 -2.99
N VAL A 82 7.65 3.86 -2.32
CA VAL A 82 7.76 5.26 -2.73
C VAL A 82 9.02 5.88 -2.16
N THR A 83 9.85 6.46 -3.02
CA THR A 83 11.03 7.24 -2.66
C THR A 83 10.86 8.66 -3.19
N VAL A 84 11.03 9.65 -2.33
CA VAL A 84 11.02 11.08 -2.71
C VAL A 84 12.40 11.65 -2.46
N ALA A 85 12.96 12.34 -3.45
CA ALA A 85 14.24 13.02 -3.36
C ALA A 85 14.19 14.46 -3.87
N SER A 86 15.20 15.26 -3.53
CA SER A 86 15.33 16.66 -3.99
C SER A 86 15.36 16.79 -5.51
N ASP A 87 15.93 15.80 -6.20
CA ASP A 87 16.17 15.81 -7.63
C ASP A 87 16.41 14.39 -8.16
N SER A 88 16.48 14.25 -9.48
CA SER A 88 16.73 12.98 -10.18
C SER A 88 18.11 12.37 -9.92
N SER A 89 19.03 13.10 -9.29
CA SER A 89 20.36 12.62 -8.89
C SER A 89 20.40 12.11 -7.44
N LEU A 90 19.24 12.02 -6.77
CA LEU A 90 19.10 11.56 -5.37
C LEU A 90 19.88 12.43 -4.37
N GLY A 91 20.01 13.74 -4.60
CA GLY A 91 20.80 14.63 -3.75
C GLY A 91 20.44 14.55 -2.26
N ILE A 92 19.16 14.72 -1.92
CA ILE A 92 18.61 14.49 -0.57
C ILE A 92 17.44 13.54 -0.71
N ILE A 93 17.50 12.39 -0.01
CA ILE A 93 16.38 11.45 0.07
C ILE A 93 15.56 11.79 1.32
N PHE A 94 14.30 12.15 1.11
CA PHE A 94 13.35 12.45 2.16
C PHE A 94 12.75 11.16 2.74
N ARG A 95 12.27 11.22 3.97
CA ARG A 95 11.82 10.05 4.73
C ARG A 95 10.30 10.01 4.86
N GLU A 96 9.72 8.87 4.49
CA GLU A 96 8.31 8.58 4.74
C GLU A 96 8.02 8.60 6.26
N ASN A 97 6.85 9.14 6.63
CA ASN A 97 6.37 9.39 7.99
C ASN A 97 7.21 10.39 8.82
N ILE A 98 8.16 11.08 8.19
CA ILE A 98 8.92 12.20 8.80
C ILE A 98 8.74 13.46 7.96
N ASP A 99 9.08 13.38 6.67
CA ASP A 99 9.00 14.51 5.73
C ASP A 99 7.71 14.48 4.90
N TYR A 100 7.20 13.28 4.63
CA TYR A 100 5.96 13.06 3.86
C TYR A 100 5.23 11.80 4.29
N SER A 101 3.97 11.64 3.90
CA SER A 101 3.17 10.42 4.08
C SER A 101 2.53 10.01 2.75
N VAL A 102 2.28 8.71 2.57
CA VAL A 102 1.80 8.15 1.30
C VAL A 102 0.40 7.54 1.46
N GLU A 103 -0.55 8.07 0.71
CA GLU A 103 -1.86 7.46 0.50
C GLU A 103 -1.82 6.55 -0.73
N CYS A 104 -1.48 5.27 -0.50
CA CYS A 104 -1.23 4.33 -1.58
C CYS A 104 -2.43 4.05 -2.49
N SER A 105 -3.67 4.17 -1.99
CA SER A 105 -4.87 3.90 -2.79
C SER A 105 -5.05 4.92 -3.90
N GLY A 106 -4.95 6.21 -3.57
CA GLY A 106 -5.18 7.31 -4.50
C GLY A 106 -3.93 7.86 -5.18
N GLY A 107 -2.74 7.30 -4.91
CA GLY A 107 -1.51 7.82 -5.51
C GLY A 107 -1.13 9.21 -4.99
N ILE A 108 -1.46 9.52 -3.73
CA ILE A 108 -1.26 10.87 -3.15
C ILE A 108 -0.12 10.82 -2.13
N ILE A 109 0.81 11.77 -2.22
CA ILE A 109 1.81 12.01 -1.18
C ILE A 109 1.49 13.36 -0.52
N ARG A 110 1.45 13.39 0.81
CA ARG A 110 1.21 14.59 1.60
C ARG A 110 2.45 14.94 2.39
N LEU A 111 2.92 16.17 2.27
CA LEU A 111 4.02 16.68 3.09
C LEU A 111 3.60 16.76 4.55
N ILE A 112 4.51 16.44 5.44
CA ILE A 112 4.30 16.56 6.88
C ILE A 112 4.75 17.95 7.32
N GLU A 113 3.92 18.63 8.11
CA GLU A 113 4.27 19.94 8.67
C GLU A 113 5.53 19.82 9.54
N GLY A 114 6.51 20.70 9.31
CA GLY A 114 7.81 20.65 9.97
C GLY A 114 8.80 19.65 9.34
N GLY A 115 8.39 18.95 8.27
CA GLY A 115 9.27 18.12 7.44
C GLY A 115 10.27 18.94 6.62
N SER A 116 11.25 18.25 6.04
CA SER A 116 12.38 18.85 5.33
C SER A 116 12.08 19.21 3.87
N ILE A 117 10.91 18.83 3.35
CA ILE A 117 10.48 19.17 1.99
C ILE A 117 9.84 20.56 2.02
N PRO A 118 10.41 21.57 1.35
CA PRO A 118 9.80 22.89 1.29
C PRO A 118 8.48 22.85 0.52
N ALA A 119 7.53 23.70 0.93
CA ALA A 119 6.33 23.94 0.13
C ALA A 119 6.71 24.50 -1.26
N ASP A 120 5.90 24.14 -2.26
CA ASP A 120 6.06 24.50 -3.67
C ASP A 120 7.42 24.09 -4.29
N SER A 121 8.16 23.20 -3.63
CA SER A 121 9.39 22.61 -4.17
C SER A 121 9.07 21.58 -5.26
N ARG A 122 10.00 21.47 -6.22
CA ARG A 122 10.02 20.39 -7.20
C ARG A 122 10.87 19.25 -6.64
N VAL A 123 10.31 18.05 -6.66
CA VAL A 123 10.95 16.83 -6.14
C VAL A 123 10.92 15.73 -7.20
N ALA A 124 11.85 14.79 -7.08
CA ALA A 124 11.87 13.57 -7.86
C ALA A 124 11.23 12.43 -7.06
N VAL A 125 10.31 11.70 -7.66
CA VAL A 125 9.60 10.59 -7.03
C VAL A 125 9.80 9.31 -7.84
N TRP A 126 10.15 8.24 -7.16
CA TRP A 126 10.14 6.88 -7.71
C TRP A 126 9.17 6.02 -6.93
N TYR A 127 8.43 5.15 -7.62
CA TYR A 127 7.50 4.24 -6.96
C TYR A 127 7.16 3.04 -7.83
N TYR A 128 6.53 2.05 -7.20
CA TYR A 128 5.92 0.92 -7.88
C TYR A 128 4.41 0.93 -7.64
N TYR A 129 3.65 0.45 -8.62
CA TYR A 129 2.20 0.34 -8.53
C TYR A 129 1.75 -1.06 -8.93
N TYR A 130 0.52 -1.41 -8.59
CA TYR A 130 -0.08 -2.69 -8.95
C TYR A 130 -1.40 -2.47 -9.67
N SER A 131 -1.77 -3.43 -10.52
CA SER A 131 -3.12 -3.51 -11.07
C SER A 131 -4.02 -4.25 -10.09
N ARG A 132 -5.22 -3.71 -9.85
CA ARG A 132 -6.30 -4.44 -9.17
C ARG A 132 -7.09 -5.23 -10.20
N TYR A 133 -7.46 -6.45 -9.82
CA TYR A 133 -8.42 -7.24 -10.56
C TYR A 133 -9.81 -7.02 -9.99
N ASN A 134 -10.82 -7.26 -10.81
CA ASN A 134 -12.21 -7.08 -10.45
C ASN A 134 -12.86 -8.43 -10.12
N GLU A 135 -13.47 -8.52 -8.94
CA GLU A 135 -14.28 -9.68 -8.58
C GLU A 135 -15.49 -9.80 -9.53
N GLY A 136 -15.85 -11.03 -9.88
CA GLY A 136 -16.94 -11.35 -10.80
C GLY A 136 -16.57 -11.29 -12.28
N SER A 137 -15.43 -10.69 -12.65
CA SER A 137 -14.90 -10.69 -14.03
C SER A 137 -13.54 -11.37 -14.13
N ASP A 138 -12.59 -10.99 -13.28
CA ASP A 138 -11.23 -11.56 -13.30
C ASP A 138 -11.08 -12.75 -12.34
N TYR A 139 -11.79 -12.73 -11.22
CA TYR A 139 -11.74 -13.77 -10.19
C TYR A 139 -13.08 -13.91 -9.43
N SER A 140 -13.23 -15.00 -8.70
CA SER A 140 -14.37 -15.28 -7.82
C SER A 140 -13.88 -15.79 -6.48
N VAL A 141 -14.59 -15.43 -5.40
CA VAL A 141 -14.26 -15.79 -4.02
C VAL A 141 -15.41 -16.59 -3.41
N ASP A 142 -15.10 -17.72 -2.77
CA ASP A 142 -15.97 -18.42 -1.83
C ASP A 142 -15.62 -17.90 -0.43
N TYR A 143 -16.36 -16.87 0.02
CA TYR A 143 -16.10 -16.17 1.28
C TYR A 143 -16.26 -17.07 2.51
N ASP A 144 -17.19 -18.03 2.46
CA ASP A 144 -17.42 -18.98 3.55
C ASP A 144 -16.23 -19.93 3.71
N LYS A 145 -15.74 -20.48 2.59
CA LYS A 145 -14.63 -21.44 2.62
C LYS A 145 -13.26 -20.79 2.61
N GLY A 146 -13.16 -19.50 2.32
CA GLY A 146 -11.89 -18.81 2.15
C GLY A 146 -11.14 -19.33 0.92
N MET A 147 -11.83 -19.48 -0.20
CA MET A 147 -11.21 -19.94 -1.45
C MET A 147 -11.35 -18.88 -2.54
N ILE A 148 -10.41 -18.86 -3.47
CA ILE A 148 -10.42 -17.97 -4.61
C ILE A 148 -10.07 -18.73 -5.88
N ARG A 149 -10.68 -18.37 -7.00
CA ARG A 149 -10.29 -18.87 -8.33
C ARG A 149 -10.23 -17.76 -9.35
N ARG A 150 -9.43 -17.96 -10.38
CA ARG A 150 -9.45 -17.11 -11.56
C ARG A 150 -10.69 -17.41 -12.40
N LEU A 151 -11.24 -16.39 -13.03
CA LEU A 151 -12.24 -16.53 -14.08
C LEU A 151 -11.56 -16.32 -15.44
N THR A 152 -11.91 -17.13 -16.43
CA THR A 152 -11.68 -16.72 -17.83
C THR A 152 -12.89 -15.90 -18.21
N ASN A 153 -12.68 -14.66 -18.65
CA ASN A 153 -13.72 -13.98 -19.43
C ASN A 153 -14.04 -14.90 -20.61
N SER A 154 -15.22 -15.51 -20.58
CA SER A 154 -15.83 -16.11 -21.76
C SER A 154 -16.53 -14.98 -22.49
N ASP A 155 -15.83 -14.41 -23.47
CA ASP A 155 -16.49 -13.86 -24.66
C ASP A 155 -16.89 -15.03 -25.57
#